data_AF-A0AAN8CIX9-F1
#
_entry.id   AF-A0AAN8CIX9-F1
#
_cell.length_a   1.000
_cell.length_b   1.000
_cell.length_c   1.000
_cell.angle_alpha   90.00
_cell.angle_beta   90.00
_cell.angle_gamma   90.00
#
_symmetry.space_group_name_H-M   'P 1'
#
loop_
_entity.id
_entity.type
_entity.pdbx_description
1 polymer ?
#
loop_
_entity_poly.entity_id
_entity_poly.type
_entity_poly.pdbx_seq_one_letter_code
_entity_poly.pdbx_strand_id
1 'polypeptide(L)'
;MQPQKPLMVMKYWSGWFDVWGEHHHVFHAEDMLAVVSELLERGVSIHLYMFHGGTSFGFMNGAMDYGTYKPQISSYDYDAPLSEAGDCTPKKRYLATKPLPEVPSPCERRVYDPVTIQQHLSMWDSLHFTDKPFRSEKPINMENLPVNNNNGQSYGYTLYETIITCGGTLNSKNNIRDRALVFVDRQCVGTLDYKTHELALPDGKGEMTLSLLVENCGRVNYGKALDEQRKGIVGDILLNHT
;
A
#
# COMPACT_ATOMS: atom_id res chain seq x y z
N MET A 1 14.91 -3.50 -33.69
CA MET A 1 16.31 -3.07 -33.45
C MET A 1 16.52 -1.69 -34.05
N GLN A 2 17.27 -0.81 -33.40
CA GLN A 2 17.62 0.53 -33.91
C GLN A 2 19.14 0.61 -34.14
N PRO A 3 19.66 0.14 -35.29
CA PRO A 3 21.09 -0.22 -35.45
C PRO A 3 22.10 0.91 -35.32
N GLN A 4 21.67 2.17 -35.52
CA GLN A 4 22.54 3.35 -35.52
C GLN A 4 22.29 4.26 -34.31
N LYS A 5 21.49 3.81 -33.33
CA LYS A 5 21.16 4.57 -32.13
C LYS A 5 22.02 4.12 -30.96
N PRO A 6 22.33 5.01 -30.01
CA PRO A 6 23.06 4.62 -28.80
C PRO A 6 22.27 3.56 -28.04
N LEU A 7 22.98 2.60 -27.46
CA LEU A 7 22.39 1.59 -26.58
C LEU A 7 22.26 2.17 -25.18
N MET A 8 21.07 2.01 -24.59
CA MET A 8 20.81 2.44 -23.23
C MET A 8 19.92 1.42 -22.51
N VAL A 9 20.34 1.00 -21.33
CA VAL A 9 19.50 0.29 -20.37
C VAL A 9 18.78 1.34 -19.53
N MET A 10 17.52 1.60 -19.87
CA MET A 10 16.72 2.65 -19.23
C MET A 10 16.33 2.32 -17.78
N LYS A 11 16.20 1.03 -17.45
CA LYS A 11 15.98 0.56 -16.07
C LYS A 11 16.80 -0.69 -15.87
N TYR A 12 17.96 -0.54 -15.25
CA TYR A 12 18.68 -1.65 -14.67
C TYR A 12 18.22 -1.82 -13.23
N TRP A 13 17.57 -2.93 -12.92
CA TRP A 13 17.05 -3.19 -11.58
C TRP A 13 18.17 -3.59 -10.62
N SER A 14 18.59 -2.66 -9.77
CA SER A 14 19.69 -2.86 -8.80
C SER A 14 19.28 -3.68 -7.57
N GLY A 15 17.98 -3.84 -7.37
CA GLY A 15 17.36 -4.68 -6.37
C GLY A 15 15.87 -4.83 -6.66
N TRP A 16 15.02 -4.89 -5.64
CA TRP A 16 13.58 -5.03 -5.82
C TRP A 16 12.79 -4.45 -4.64
N PHE A 17 11.52 -4.11 -4.86
CA PHE A 17 10.63 -3.63 -3.80
C PHE A 17 9.97 -4.81 -3.08
N ASP A 18 9.46 -4.56 -1.88
CA ASP A 18 8.76 -5.57 -1.09
C ASP A 18 7.25 -5.36 -1.04
N VAL A 19 6.55 -6.43 -0.67
CA VAL A 19 5.12 -6.44 -0.38
C VAL A 19 4.87 -6.99 1.01
N TRP A 20 3.76 -6.57 1.62
CA TRP A 20 3.41 -7.00 2.97
C TRP A 20 3.25 -8.52 3.05
N GLY A 21 3.89 -9.13 4.06
CA GLY A 21 3.81 -10.57 4.34
C GLY A 21 4.82 -11.44 3.59
N GLU A 22 5.70 -10.86 2.76
CA GLU A 22 6.77 -11.57 2.07
C GLU A 22 8.16 -11.26 2.67
N HIS A 23 9.18 -12.01 2.23
CA HIS A 23 10.56 -11.79 2.64
C HIS A 23 11.14 -10.55 1.94
N HIS A 24 12.01 -9.83 2.64
CA HIS A 24 12.76 -8.70 2.06
C HIS A 24 13.67 -9.17 0.92
N HIS A 25 13.58 -8.51 -0.22
CA HIS A 25 14.43 -8.81 -1.38
C HIS A 25 15.83 -8.22 -1.20
N VAL A 26 16.84 -9.10 -1.23
CA VAL A 26 18.25 -8.72 -1.15
C VAL A 26 19.03 -9.43 -2.27
N PHE A 27 19.89 -8.68 -2.94
CA PHE A 27 20.71 -9.11 -4.06
C PHE A 27 22.18 -8.84 -3.77
N HIS A 28 23.04 -9.76 -4.19
CA HIS A 28 24.48 -9.63 -4.00
C HIS A 28 25.05 -8.47 -4.84
N ALA A 29 25.97 -7.71 -4.25
CA ALA A 29 26.55 -6.55 -4.91
C ALA A 29 27.43 -6.97 -6.10
N GLU A 30 28.10 -8.12 -5.98
CA GLU A 30 29.00 -8.69 -6.97
C GLU A 30 28.28 -8.99 -8.29
N ASP A 31 27.06 -9.54 -8.22
CA ASP A 31 26.23 -9.83 -9.39
C ASP A 31 25.86 -8.54 -10.14
N MET A 32 25.52 -7.50 -9.38
CA MET A 32 25.21 -6.18 -9.94
C MET A 32 26.40 -5.60 -10.70
N LEU A 33 27.58 -5.66 -10.08
CA LEU A 33 28.80 -5.04 -10.60
C LEU A 33 29.31 -5.72 -11.85
N ALA A 34 29.22 -7.06 -11.92
CA ALA A 34 29.62 -7.81 -13.10
C ALA A 34 28.84 -7.33 -14.34
N VAL A 35 27.51 -7.21 -14.21
CA VAL A 35 26.65 -6.79 -15.32
C VAL A 35 26.84 -5.31 -15.66
N VAL A 36 26.91 -4.44 -14.65
CA VAL A 36 27.12 -2.99 -14.87
C VAL A 36 28.48 -2.74 -15.55
N SER A 37 29.53 -3.43 -15.14
CA SER A 37 30.87 -3.29 -15.74
C SER A 37 30.87 -3.72 -17.21
N GLU A 38 30.27 -4.88 -17.52
CA GLU A 38 30.17 -5.38 -18.90
C GLU A 38 29.43 -4.37 -19.81
N LEU A 39 28.31 -3.82 -19.33
CA LEU A 39 27.52 -2.85 -20.09
C LEU A 39 28.32 -1.57 -20.37
N LEU A 40 29.02 -1.04 -19.36
CA LEU A 40 29.84 0.17 -19.50
C LEU A 40 31.05 -0.05 -20.42
N GLU A 41 31.73 -1.19 -20.32
CA GLU A 41 32.85 -1.57 -21.20
C GLU A 41 32.43 -1.66 -22.67
N ARG A 42 31.18 -2.07 -22.93
CA ARG A 42 30.57 -2.12 -24.26
C ARG A 42 30.05 -0.76 -24.75
N GLY A 43 30.24 0.31 -24.01
CA GLY A 43 29.77 1.66 -24.34
C GLY A 43 28.26 1.83 -24.22
N VAL A 44 27.57 0.96 -23.45
CA VAL A 44 26.13 1.05 -23.20
C VAL A 44 25.87 2.01 -22.05
N SER A 45 24.93 2.94 -22.24
CA SER A 45 24.49 3.84 -21.16
C SER A 45 23.54 3.12 -20.20
N ILE A 46 23.56 3.47 -18.91
CA ILE A 46 22.75 2.78 -17.89
C ILE A 46 22.06 3.80 -16.98
N HIS A 47 20.82 3.49 -16.62
CA HIS A 47 20.10 4.15 -15.54
C HIS A 47 19.73 3.11 -14.46
N LEU A 48 20.26 3.31 -13.24
CA LEU A 48 20.08 2.41 -12.10
C LEU A 48 18.73 2.67 -11.42
N TYR A 49 17.85 1.68 -11.49
CA TYR A 49 16.54 1.69 -10.87
C TYR A 49 16.53 0.70 -9.70
N MET A 50 16.50 1.10 -8.44
CA MET A 50 16.68 2.46 -7.92
C MET A 50 18.12 2.65 -7.46
N PHE A 51 18.74 3.79 -7.80
CA PHE A 51 20.00 4.19 -7.16
C PHE A 51 19.78 4.57 -5.69
N HIS A 52 18.67 5.24 -5.41
CA HIS A 52 18.12 5.51 -4.09
C HIS A 52 16.60 5.44 -4.22
N GLY A 53 15.96 4.58 -3.44
CA GLY A 53 14.51 4.42 -3.52
C GLY A 53 13.74 5.24 -2.47
N GLY A 54 14.21 5.26 -1.22
CA GLY A 54 13.64 6.09 -0.15
C GLY A 54 12.39 5.47 0.50
N THR A 55 11.33 6.27 0.65
CA THR A 55 10.10 5.87 1.38
C THR A 55 8.85 6.30 0.62
N SER A 56 7.86 5.41 0.55
CA SER A 56 6.49 5.76 0.17
C SER A 56 5.71 6.24 1.41
N PHE A 57 5.80 7.54 1.69
CA PHE A 57 5.15 8.16 2.84
C PHE A 57 3.62 8.15 2.75
N GLY A 58 2.95 8.17 3.91
CA GLY A 58 1.49 8.23 3.99
C GLY A 58 0.83 7.06 3.25
N PHE A 59 -0.12 7.37 2.38
CA PHE A 59 -0.86 6.40 1.56
C PHE A 59 -0.36 6.33 0.11
N MET A 60 0.91 6.68 -0.13
CA MET A 60 1.47 6.76 -1.48
C MET A 60 2.03 5.42 -1.99
N ASN A 61 1.92 4.36 -1.22
CA ASN A 61 2.33 3.03 -1.64
C ASN A 61 1.45 2.51 -2.79
N GLY A 62 2.04 1.72 -3.67
CA GLY A 62 1.30 1.01 -4.71
C GLY A 62 0.91 -0.40 -4.28
N ALA A 63 0.39 -1.14 -5.24
CA ALA A 63 0.13 -2.57 -5.12
C ALA A 63 0.43 -3.28 -6.44
N MET A 64 0.56 -4.60 -6.35
CA MET A 64 0.65 -5.49 -7.51
C MET A 64 -0.57 -6.39 -7.60
N ASP A 65 -0.86 -6.83 -8.83
CA ASP A 65 -1.80 -7.91 -9.09
C ASP A 65 -1.21 -8.90 -10.08
N TYR A 66 -0.77 -10.05 -9.54
CA TYR A 66 -0.34 -11.22 -10.31
C TYR A 66 -1.25 -12.41 -10.04
N GLY A 67 -2.57 -12.17 -10.10
CA GLY A 67 -3.61 -13.15 -9.77
C GLY A 67 -4.05 -13.07 -8.30
N THR A 68 -3.39 -12.24 -7.49
CA THR A 68 -3.78 -11.91 -6.12
C THR A 68 -3.23 -10.53 -5.80
N TYR A 69 -4.05 -9.70 -5.15
CA TYR A 69 -3.68 -8.38 -4.69
C TYR A 69 -2.56 -8.44 -3.63
N LYS A 70 -1.51 -7.64 -3.83
CA LYS A 70 -0.37 -7.52 -2.90
C LYS A 70 0.01 -6.05 -2.70
N PRO A 71 -0.28 -5.45 -1.53
CA PRO A 71 0.11 -4.07 -1.25
C PRO A 71 1.63 -3.98 -1.03
N GLN A 72 2.27 -3.00 -1.65
CA GLN A 72 3.69 -2.71 -1.43
C GLN A 72 3.88 -2.09 -0.04
N ILE A 73 5.01 -2.37 0.60
CA ILE A 73 5.33 -1.80 1.91
C ILE A 73 5.68 -0.31 1.82
N SER A 74 5.76 0.37 2.97
CA SER A 74 6.11 1.79 3.02
C SER A 74 7.58 2.05 2.68
N SER A 75 8.49 1.17 3.13
CA SER A 75 9.90 1.29 2.76
C SER A 75 10.06 1.06 1.26
N TYR A 76 10.74 1.98 0.60
CA TYR A 76 11.15 1.82 -0.79
C TYR A 76 12.67 1.72 -0.87
N ASP A 77 13.33 1.13 0.13
CA ASP A 77 14.78 0.90 0.18
C ASP A 77 15.30 0.25 -1.11
N TYR A 78 14.53 -0.71 -1.63
CA TYR A 78 14.77 -1.41 -2.90
C TYR A 78 16.03 -2.29 -2.91
N ASP A 79 16.74 -2.43 -1.78
CA ASP A 79 18.12 -2.93 -1.72
C ASP A 79 19.02 -2.15 -2.70
N ALA A 80 18.83 -0.83 -2.72
CA ALA A 80 19.53 0.08 -3.61
C ALA A 80 20.98 0.35 -3.18
N PRO A 81 21.81 0.95 -4.06
CA PRO A 81 23.12 1.48 -3.67
C PRO A 81 23.09 2.45 -2.48
N LEU A 82 22.02 3.24 -2.34
CA LEU A 82 21.73 4.01 -1.13
C LEU A 82 20.50 3.46 -0.43
N SER A 83 20.59 3.22 0.88
CA SER A 83 19.47 2.74 1.68
C SER A 83 18.30 3.74 1.72
N GLU A 84 17.18 3.34 2.29
CA GLU A 84 16.02 4.22 2.57
C GLU A 84 16.42 5.51 3.30
N ALA A 85 17.33 5.43 4.27
CA ALA A 85 17.83 6.59 5.02
C ALA A 85 19.00 7.32 4.34
N GLY A 86 19.40 6.90 3.14
CA GLY A 86 20.44 7.55 2.33
C GLY A 86 21.87 7.06 2.61
N ASP A 87 22.04 5.98 3.37
CA ASP A 87 23.37 5.46 3.70
C ASP A 87 23.99 4.71 2.52
N CYS A 88 25.30 4.84 2.37
CA CYS A 88 26.04 4.09 1.37
C CYS A 88 26.09 2.60 1.72
N THR A 89 25.50 1.77 0.85
CA THR A 89 25.57 0.31 0.97
C THR A 89 26.85 -0.24 0.30
N PRO A 90 27.19 -1.53 0.47
CA PRO A 90 28.28 -2.16 -0.28
C PRO A 90 28.17 -1.92 -1.79
N LYS A 91 26.95 -1.97 -2.37
CA LYS A 91 26.70 -1.73 -3.80
C LYS A 91 27.22 -0.37 -4.27
N LYS A 92 27.02 0.71 -3.50
CA LYS A 92 27.56 2.03 -3.85
C LYS A 92 29.08 2.06 -3.82
N ARG A 93 29.69 1.43 -2.80
CA ARG A 93 31.16 1.47 -2.61
C ARG A 93 31.89 0.90 -3.82
N TYR A 94 31.34 -0.13 -4.44
CA TYR A 94 31.95 -0.77 -5.60
C TYR A 94 31.74 -0.03 -6.93
N LEU A 95 30.74 0.85 -7.04
CA LEU A 95 30.53 1.68 -8.23
C LEU A 95 31.56 2.82 -8.37
N ALA A 96 32.37 3.07 -7.34
CA ALA A 96 33.35 4.15 -7.29
C ALA A 96 34.71 3.74 -7.90
N THR A 97 34.86 3.82 -9.22
CA THR A 97 36.08 3.37 -9.94
C THR A 97 37.06 4.50 -10.31
N LYS A 98 36.75 5.75 -9.98
CA LYS A 98 37.58 6.96 -10.23
C LYS A 98 37.57 7.85 -8.99
N PRO A 99 38.50 8.83 -8.84
CA PRO A 99 38.39 9.82 -7.78
C PRO A 99 37.04 10.52 -7.87
N LEU A 100 36.14 10.16 -6.96
CA LEU A 100 34.82 10.74 -6.82
C LEU A 100 34.89 11.96 -5.91
N PRO A 101 33.90 12.87 -6.02
CA PRO A 101 33.65 13.86 -4.97
C PRO A 101 33.58 13.19 -3.59
N GLU A 102 33.97 13.93 -2.57
CA GLU A 102 33.87 13.47 -1.19
C GLU A 102 32.42 13.10 -0.86
N VAL A 103 32.24 11.96 -0.19
CA VAL A 103 30.93 11.49 0.23
C VAL A 103 30.48 12.37 1.40
N PRO A 104 29.26 12.93 1.37
CA PRO A 104 28.71 13.65 2.51
C PRO A 104 28.78 12.79 3.78
N SER A 105 29.03 13.42 4.92
CA SER A 105 29.00 12.72 6.21
C SER A 105 27.62 12.08 6.42
N PRO A 106 27.55 10.84 6.94
CA PRO A 106 26.29 10.20 7.24
C PRO A 106 25.43 11.05 8.19
N CYS A 107 24.10 10.96 8.03
CA CYS A 107 23.17 11.64 8.93
C CYS A 107 23.26 11.01 10.33
N GLU A 108 23.33 11.84 11.37
CA GLU A 108 23.36 11.35 12.75
C GLU A 108 22.04 10.65 13.10
N ARG A 109 22.13 9.40 13.54
CA ARG A 109 20.99 8.65 14.06
C ARG A 109 20.95 8.77 15.58
N ARG A 110 19.75 8.93 16.13
CA ARG A 110 19.54 8.96 17.58
C ARG A 110 18.58 7.86 17.98
N VAL A 111 18.95 7.17 19.05
CA VAL A 111 18.04 6.29 19.78
C VAL A 111 17.26 7.19 20.72
N TYR A 112 15.93 7.10 20.66
CA TYR A 112 15.03 7.81 21.58
C TYR A 112 14.58 6.86 22.68
N ASP A 113 14.37 7.38 23.89
CA ASP A 113 13.78 6.62 24.98
C ASP A 113 12.34 6.20 24.64
N PRO A 114 11.85 5.08 25.20
CA PRO A 114 10.48 4.64 24.99
C PRO A 114 9.47 5.73 25.39
N VAL A 115 8.53 6.03 24.48
CA VAL A 115 7.44 6.99 24.74
C VAL A 115 6.23 6.24 25.27
N THR A 116 5.70 6.68 26.43
CA THR A 116 4.43 6.16 26.95
C THR A 116 3.27 6.97 26.37
N ILE A 117 2.30 6.29 25.75
CA ILE A 117 1.08 6.92 25.23
C ILE A 117 0.14 7.23 26.40
N GLN A 118 -0.05 8.51 26.70
CA GLN A 118 -0.86 8.97 27.84
C GLN A 118 -2.31 9.31 27.46
N GLN A 119 -2.55 9.62 26.20
CA GLN A 119 -3.84 10.09 25.70
C GLN A 119 -4.23 9.24 24.49
N HIS A 120 -5.52 8.91 24.40
CA HIS A 120 -6.09 8.24 23.25
C HIS A 120 -7.48 8.82 22.96
N LEU A 121 -7.86 8.78 21.68
CA LEU A 121 -9.20 9.10 21.23
C LEU A 121 -9.69 7.90 20.44
N SER A 122 -10.88 7.39 20.74
CA SER A 122 -11.42 6.28 19.96
C SER A 122 -11.78 6.75 18.56
N MET A 123 -11.74 5.85 17.58
CA MET A 123 -12.21 6.16 16.23
C MET A 123 -13.65 6.68 16.26
N TRP A 124 -14.53 6.07 17.06
CA TRP A 124 -15.93 6.45 17.18
C TRP A 124 -16.10 7.87 17.70
N ASP A 125 -15.32 8.27 18.70
CA ASP A 125 -15.35 9.64 19.22
C ASP A 125 -14.75 10.63 18.21
N SER A 126 -13.80 10.18 17.38
CA SER A 126 -13.19 11.02 16.34
C SER A 126 -14.15 11.39 15.21
N LEU A 127 -15.20 10.59 14.98
CA LEU A 127 -16.23 10.88 13.97
C LEU A 127 -17.03 12.15 14.29
N HIS A 128 -17.01 12.63 15.53
CA HIS A 128 -17.62 13.92 15.87
C HIS A 128 -16.89 15.11 15.23
N PHE A 129 -15.65 14.91 14.75
CA PHE A 129 -14.86 15.93 14.07
C PHE A 129 -14.92 15.82 12.54
N THR A 130 -15.64 14.83 12.00
CA THR A 130 -15.79 14.66 10.55
C THR A 130 -17.06 15.33 10.04
N ASP A 131 -17.14 15.54 8.72
CA ASP A 131 -18.37 15.99 8.07
C ASP A 131 -19.53 15.01 8.33
N LYS A 132 -20.75 15.50 8.13
CA LYS A 132 -21.95 14.66 8.31
C LYS A 132 -21.92 13.43 7.39
N PRO A 133 -22.36 12.26 7.87
CA PRO A 133 -22.43 11.06 7.04
C PRO A 133 -23.29 11.29 5.79
N PHE A 134 -22.76 10.84 4.65
CA PHE A 134 -23.52 10.78 3.41
C PHE A 134 -24.40 9.52 3.38
N ARG A 135 -25.69 9.67 3.04
CA ARG A 135 -26.65 8.56 2.96
C ARG A 135 -26.89 8.16 1.51
N SER A 136 -26.87 6.85 1.27
CA SER A 136 -27.14 6.24 -0.04
C SER A 136 -27.86 4.91 0.18
N GLU A 137 -28.71 4.52 -0.77
CA GLU A 137 -29.37 3.20 -0.75
C GLU A 137 -28.38 2.05 -0.99
N LYS A 138 -27.30 2.31 -1.72
CA LYS A 138 -26.24 1.34 -2.02
C LYS A 138 -24.87 1.85 -1.57
N PRO A 139 -23.93 0.96 -1.23
CA PRO A 139 -22.55 1.36 -0.99
C PRO A 139 -21.98 2.11 -2.19
N ILE A 140 -21.24 3.19 -1.92
CA ILE A 140 -20.52 3.97 -2.93
C ILE A 140 -19.02 3.86 -2.65
N ASN A 141 -18.24 3.52 -3.67
CA ASN A 141 -16.78 3.47 -3.59
C ASN A 141 -16.20 4.87 -3.27
N MET A 142 -15.05 4.90 -2.61
CA MET A 142 -14.50 6.12 -2.00
C MET A 142 -14.28 7.26 -3.00
N GLU A 143 -13.98 6.96 -4.27
CA GLU A 143 -13.76 7.96 -5.32
C GLU A 143 -15.06 8.66 -5.80
N ASN A 144 -16.22 8.06 -5.54
CA ASN A 144 -17.52 8.59 -5.96
C ASN A 144 -18.29 9.24 -4.79
N LEU A 145 -17.70 9.31 -3.60
CA LEU A 145 -18.29 10.01 -2.46
C LEU A 145 -18.39 11.52 -2.75
N PRO A 146 -19.46 12.21 -2.33
CA PRO A 146 -19.60 13.66 -2.50
C PRO A 146 -18.80 14.44 -1.45
N VAL A 147 -17.50 14.16 -1.36
CA VAL A 147 -16.52 14.80 -0.48
C VAL A 147 -15.47 15.53 -1.31
N ASN A 148 -14.66 16.38 -0.68
CA ASN A 148 -13.59 17.14 -1.36
C ASN A 148 -14.09 17.90 -2.61
N ASN A 149 -15.19 18.64 -2.47
CA ASN A 149 -15.87 19.34 -3.57
C ASN A 149 -16.32 18.39 -4.69
N ASN A 150 -16.93 17.26 -4.34
CA ASN A 150 -17.39 16.21 -5.27
C ASN A 150 -16.27 15.52 -6.07
N ASN A 151 -15.02 15.56 -5.61
CA ASN A 151 -13.90 14.82 -6.22
C ASN A 151 -13.63 13.46 -5.56
N GLY A 152 -14.46 13.08 -4.58
CA GLY A 152 -14.27 11.83 -3.84
C GLY A 152 -13.10 11.86 -2.88
N GLN A 153 -12.84 10.71 -2.29
CA GLN A 153 -11.75 10.46 -1.37
C GLN A 153 -10.66 9.66 -2.09
N SER A 154 -9.43 10.17 -2.11
CA SER A 154 -8.33 9.49 -2.82
C SER A 154 -7.65 8.41 -1.99
N TYR A 155 -7.50 8.61 -0.68
CA TYR A 155 -6.70 7.76 0.20
C TYR A 155 -7.32 7.60 1.59
N GLY A 156 -6.78 6.68 2.39
CA GLY A 156 -7.16 6.47 3.78
C GLY A 156 -8.31 5.48 3.96
N TYR A 157 -9.20 5.80 4.89
CA TYR A 157 -10.27 4.90 5.35
C TYR A 157 -11.64 5.47 5.03
N THR A 158 -12.60 4.61 4.75
CA THR A 158 -14.01 4.96 4.57
C THR A 158 -14.87 4.06 5.46
N LEU A 159 -15.70 4.67 6.31
CA LEU A 159 -16.64 3.97 7.17
C LEU A 159 -18.00 3.86 6.49
N TYR A 160 -18.51 2.63 6.38
CA TYR A 160 -19.85 2.34 5.88
C TYR A 160 -20.70 1.82 7.03
N GLU A 161 -21.91 2.34 7.19
CA GLU A 161 -22.81 1.93 8.29
C GLU A 161 -24.21 1.64 7.77
N THR A 162 -24.83 0.60 8.32
CA THR A 162 -26.23 0.26 8.09
C THR A 162 -26.85 -0.35 9.34
N ILE A 163 -28.16 -0.45 9.36
CA ILE A 163 -28.91 -1.10 10.44
C ILE A 163 -29.34 -2.49 9.95
N ILE A 164 -29.10 -3.51 10.78
CA ILE A 164 -29.53 -4.89 10.55
C ILE A 164 -30.43 -5.36 11.69
N THR A 165 -31.31 -6.33 11.44
CA THR A 165 -32.29 -6.83 12.43
C THR A 165 -31.99 -8.24 12.94
N CYS A 166 -31.01 -8.92 12.34
CA CYS A 166 -30.59 -10.26 12.72
C CYS A 166 -29.10 -10.45 12.41
N GLY A 167 -28.49 -11.47 13.04
CA GLY A 167 -27.15 -11.92 12.69
C GLY A 167 -27.16 -12.86 11.49
N GLY A 168 -26.10 -13.65 11.35
CA GLY A 168 -25.96 -14.65 10.29
C GLY A 168 -24.71 -14.43 9.44
N THR A 169 -24.74 -14.82 8.17
CA THR A 169 -23.54 -14.81 7.31
C THR A 169 -23.50 -13.54 6.47
N LEU A 170 -22.54 -12.66 6.75
CA LEU A 170 -22.20 -11.52 5.92
C LEU A 170 -21.27 -11.99 4.79
N ASN A 171 -21.66 -11.76 3.54
CA ASN A 171 -20.88 -12.11 2.36
C ASN A 171 -20.61 -10.86 1.52
N SER A 172 -19.33 -10.54 1.36
CA SER A 172 -18.88 -9.38 0.59
C SER A 172 -18.90 -9.55 -0.92
N LYS A 173 -19.06 -10.78 -1.43
CA LYS A 173 -18.93 -11.13 -2.84
C LYS A 173 -17.64 -10.59 -3.47
N ASN A 174 -16.56 -10.51 -2.69
CA ASN A 174 -15.31 -9.90 -3.11
C ASN A 174 -15.47 -8.43 -3.57
N ASN A 175 -16.39 -7.66 -2.97
CA ASN A 175 -16.61 -6.24 -3.26
C ASN A 175 -15.89 -5.28 -2.29
N ILE A 176 -15.10 -5.82 -1.34
CA ILE A 176 -14.22 -5.02 -0.47
C ILE A 176 -12.90 -4.75 -1.18
N ARG A 177 -12.49 -3.47 -1.22
CA ARG A 177 -11.25 -2.99 -1.82
C ARG A 177 -10.54 -2.04 -0.84
N ASP A 178 -9.64 -2.50 0.02
CA ASP A 178 -8.97 -3.82 0.00
C ASP A 178 -9.22 -4.67 1.24
N ARG A 179 -9.38 -4.02 2.40
CA ARG A 179 -9.58 -4.69 3.68
C ARG A 179 -10.59 -3.93 4.52
N ALA A 180 -11.52 -4.63 5.16
CA ALA A 180 -12.55 -4.05 6.01
C ALA A 180 -12.49 -4.67 7.41
N LEU A 181 -12.41 -3.82 8.44
CA LEU A 181 -12.75 -4.23 9.80
C LEU A 181 -14.27 -4.16 9.96
N VAL A 182 -14.88 -5.24 10.44
CA VAL A 182 -16.33 -5.35 10.59
C VAL A 182 -16.70 -5.24 12.07
N PHE A 183 -17.68 -4.39 12.36
CA PHE A 183 -18.18 -4.13 13.70
C PHE A 183 -19.70 -4.33 13.78
N VAL A 184 -20.16 -4.90 14.88
CA VAL A 184 -21.58 -4.91 15.26
C VAL A 184 -21.70 -4.19 16.59
N ASP A 185 -22.51 -3.13 16.64
CA ASP A 185 -22.66 -2.24 17.80
C ASP A 185 -21.31 -1.78 18.37
N ARG A 186 -20.41 -1.37 17.46
CA ARG A 186 -19.03 -0.92 17.74
C ARG A 186 -18.07 -1.98 18.28
N GLN A 187 -18.50 -3.24 18.40
CA GLN A 187 -17.63 -4.37 18.75
C GLN A 187 -17.06 -5.02 17.49
N CYS A 188 -15.74 -5.17 17.43
CA CYS A 188 -15.06 -5.80 16.29
C CYS A 188 -15.40 -7.29 16.23
N VAL A 189 -16.03 -7.73 15.14
CA VAL A 189 -16.43 -9.14 14.94
C VAL A 189 -15.48 -9.88 14.00
N GLY A 190 -14.74 -9.15 13.15
CA GLY A 190 -13.76 -9.78 12.26
C GLY A 190 -13.27 -8.86 11.15
N THR A 191 -12.74 -9.47 10.10
CA THR A 191 -12.18 -8.77 8.93
C THR A 191 -12.67 -9.43 7.65
N LEU A 192 -12.97 -8.61 6.64
CA LEU A 192 -13.20 -9.03 5.27
C LEU A 192 -12.10 -8.45 4.38
N ASP A 193 -11.58 -9.23 3.45
CA ASP A 193 -10.58 -8.79 2.48
C ASP A 193 -10.69 -9.62 1.20
N TYR A 194 -9.67 -9.59 0.34
CA TYR A 194 -9.65 -10.35 -0.91
C TYR A 194 -9.44 -11.87 -0.73
N LYS A 195 -9.09 -12.34 0.47
CA LYS A 195 -8.97 -13.77 0.84
C LYS A 195 -10.15 -14.26 1.68
N THR A 196 -10.73 -13.40 2.51
CA THR A 196 -11.84 -13.71 3.41
C THR A 196 -13.07 -12.92 3.00
N HIS A 197 -13.99 -13.58 2.30
CA HIS A 197 -15.19 -12.93 1.73
C HIS A 197 -16.42 -13.06 2.61
N GLU A 198 -16.42 -13.98 3.57
CA GLU A 198 -17.55 -14.28 4.44
C GLU A 198 -17.16 -14.13 5.92
N LEU A 199 -18.10 -13.65 6.71
CA LEU A 199 -17.95 -13.49 8.16
C LEU A 199 -19.28 -13.76 8.86
N ALA A 200 -19.25 -14.54 9.93
CA ALA A 200 -20.41 -14.74 10.79
C ALA A 200 -20.61 -13.51 11.69
N LEU A 201 -21.81 -12.95 11.68
CA LEU A 201 -22.25 -11.89 12.57
C LEU A 201 -23.03 -12.49 13.75
N PRO A 202 -22.81 -11.98 14.97
CA PRO A 202 -23.57 -12.42 16.13
C PRO A 202 -25.05 -12.04 15.99
N ASP A 203 -25.93 -12.88 16.52
CA ASP A 203 -27.33 -12.50 16.71
C ASP A 203 -27.46 -11.49 17.85
N GLY A 204 -28.34 -10.51 17.64
CA GLY A 204 -28.71 -9.52 18.65
C GLY A 204 -30.20 -9.40 18.82
N LYS A 205 -30.61 -8.64 19.84
CA LYS A 205 -32.01 -8.36 20.13
C LYS A 205 -32.40 -7.03 19.49
N GLY A 206 -33.17 -7.09 18.40
CA GLY A 206 -33.68 -5.90 17.71
C GLY A 206 -32.71 -5.35 16.67
N GLU A 207 -32.75 -4.04 16.46
CA GLU A 207 -31.90 -3.35 15.51
C GLU A 207 -30.46 -3.24 16.04
N MET A 208 -29.49 -3.63 15.21
CA MET A 208 -28.06 -3.51 15.48
C MET A 208 -27.40 -2.64 14.40
N THR A 209 -26.35 -1.92 14.77
CA THR A 209 -25.55 -1.16 13.81
C THR A 209 -24.42 -2.03 13.27
N LEU A 210 -24.43 -2.29 11.96
CA LEU A 210 -23.33 -2.92 11.25
C LEU A 210 -22.45 -1.83 10.64
N SER A 211 -21.17 -1.81 11.03
CA SER A 211 -20.19 -0.85 10.52
C SER A 211 -19.01 -1.58 9.86
N LEU A 212 -18.61 -1.13 8.67
CA LEU A 212 -17.45 -1.63 7.95
C LEU A 212 -16.45 -0.47 7.76
N LEU A 213 -15.33 -0.52 8.46
CA LEU A 213 -14.22 0.41 8.23
C LEU A 213 -13.32 -0.16 7.15
N VAL A 214 -13.40 0.39 5.94
CA VAL A 214 -12.63 -0.09 4.78
C VAL A 214 -11.36 0.74 4.61
N GLU A 215 -10.24 0.05 4.49
CA GLU A 215 -8.91 0.56 4.24
C GLU A 215 -8.55 0.43 2.75
N ASN A 216 -8.09 1.53 2.15
CA ASN A 216 -7.39 1.50 0.87
C ASN A 216 -5.91 1.20 1.12
N CYS A 217 -5.48 -0.03 0.81
CA CYS A 217 -4.12 -0.49 1.07
C CYS A 217 -3.13 -0.15 -0.06
N GLY A 218 -3.54 0.66 -1.04
CA GLY A 218 -2.76 1.03 -2.22
C GLY A 218 -3.41 0.54 -3.52
N ARG A 219 -3.44 1.40 -4.54
CA ARG A 219 -3.95 1.03 -5.87
C ARG A 219 -2.87 0.25 -6.64
N VAL A 220 -3.31 -0.74 -7.41
CA VAL A 220 -2.42 -1.46 -8.33
C VAL A 220 -1.77 -0.46 -9.28
N ASN A 221 -0.45 -0.55 -9.46
CA ASN A 221 0.33 0.42 -10.23
C ASN A 221 0.94 -0.16 -11.53
N TYR A 222 0.65 -1.42 -11.84
CA TYR A 222 1.14 -2.10 -13.04
C TYR A 222 0.17 -3.19 -13.51
N GLY A 223 0.10 -3.39 -14.82
CA GLY A 223 -0.68 -4.48 -15.42
C GLY A 223 -2.13 -4.10 -15.75
N LYS A 224 -2.95 -5.10 -16.06
CA LYS A 224 -4.31 -4.90 -16.60
C LYS A 224 -5.32 -4.45 -15.55
N ALA A 225 -5.04 -4.68 -14.27
CA ALA A 225 -5.96 -4.34 -13.18
C ALA A 225 -6.02 -2.83 -12.87
N LEU A 226 -5.24 -1.99 -13.56
CA LEU A 226 -5.19 -0.53 -13.35
C LEU A 226 -6.56 0.15 -13.44
N ASP A 227 -7.37 -0.26 -14.42
CA ASP A 227 -8.68 0.36 -14.67
C ASP A 227 -9.73 -0.01 -13.60
N GLU A 228 -9.48 -1.08 -12.85
CA GLU A 228 -10.40 -1.66 -11.86
C GLU A 228 -10.09 -1.22 -10.41
N GLN A 229 -9.23 -0.20 -10.24
CA GLN A 229 -8.74 0.25 -8.93
C GLN A 229 -9.67 1.24 -8.20
N ARG A 230 -10.98 0.98 -8.19
CA ARG A 230 -11.91 1.64 -7.26
C ARG A 230 -11.78 1.03 -5.87
N LYS A 231 -11.84 1.87 -4.84
CA LYS A 231 -11.54 1.50 -3.45
C LYS A 231 -12.74 1.77 -2.53
N GLY A 232 -12.74 1.18 -1.34
CA GLY A 232 -13.92 1.12 -0.47
C GLY A 232 -14.79 -0.10 -0.81
N ILE A 233 -16.10 0.10 -0.86
CA ILE A 233 -17.06 -0.95 -1.28
C ILE A 233 -17.50 -0.68 -2.72
N VAL A 234 -17.24 -1.62 -3.62
CA VAL A 234 -17.48 -1.45 -5.08
C VAL A 234 -18.73 -2.16 -5.60
N GLY A 235 -19.51 -2.78 -4.71
CA GLY A 235 -20.72 -3.51 -5.05
C GLY A 235 -21.50 -3.93 -3.81
N ASP A 236 -22.54 -4.74 -4.00
CA ASP A 236 -23.43 -5.12 -2.90
C ASP A 236 -22.73 -6.05 -1.89
N ILE A 237 -23.04 -5.85 -0.61
CA ILE A 237 -22.67 -6.75 0.50
C ILE A 237 -23.98 -7.40 0.96
N LEU A 238 -24.01 -8.73 1.01
CA LEU A 238 -25.22 -9.48 1.34
C LEU A 238 -25.18 -10.01 2.76
N LEU A 239 -26.34 -10.03 3.41
CA LEU A 239 -26.53 -10.72 4.68
C LEU A 239 -27.50 -11.88 4.43
N ASN A 240 -27.11 -13.10 4.79
CA ASN A 240 -27.93 -14.31 4.62
C ASN A 240 -28.41 -14.55 3.17
N HIS A 241 -27.58 -14.18 2.18
CA HIS A 241 -27.87 -14.28 0.74
C HIS A 241 -29.01 -13.39 0.22
N THR A 242 -29.44 -12.41 1.02
CA THR A 242 -30.39 -11.35 0.64
C THR A 242 -29.73 -9.99 0.57
#